data_AF-A0ABD6EX66-F1
#
_entry.id   AF-A0ABD6EX66-F1
#
_cell.length_a   1.000
_cell.length_b   1.000
_cell.length_c   1.000
_cell.angle_alpha   90.00
_cell.angle_beta   90.00
_cell.angle_gamma   90.00
#
_symmetry.space_group_name_H-M   'P 1'
#
loop_
_entity.id
_entity.type
_entity.pdbx_description
1 polymer ?
#
loop_
_entity_poly.entity_id
_entity_poly.type
_entity_poly.pdbx_seq_one_letter_code
_entity_poly.pdbx_strand_id
1 'polypeptide(L)'
;FIDQLISEGRFADAAGKLKTVCGPHKELWEYYVNEFDQNHMVLHLAKYLPVKDPQLEPESYQCVLIAALYNHIPLFHRLISVWKPELYRVGAVIDMTIKRALNDDPARPLSNTDVAALYRCLAKLYTCEKKYSKALMLYIKLNDKSIFQLIDRYQLFDMVKNDISLLMSIDADLAIRLLIENASKLPAKTVLTQISKYPKLQMAYLNRLLERSEGDEFADLAIRLYAEYDQKRLLPFLRKKQNYDIAKALKICEAKQYVNEMVFLLGRSGDRLKALNLLVYKLSRIDLAIDFCRENDDEDLWNALIDATMSDPTHITQLLNGAGDYVDPLNIITKARFQIFRLYLFYCSGSLIRYLMK
;
A
#
# COMPACT_ATOMS: atom_id res chain seq x y z
N PHE A 1 2.03 61.55 -13.73
CA PHE A 1 2.08 60.60 -14.86
C PHE A 1 1.35 59.30 -14.53
N ILE A 2 1.74 58.57 -13.47
CA ILE A 2 1.00 57.36 -13.05
C ILE A 2 -0.45 57.70 -12.65
N ASP A 3 -0.66 58.78 -11.91
CA ASP A 3 -2.01 59.21 -11.49
C ASP A 3 -2.91 59.55 -12.70
N GLN A 4 -2.31 60.05 -13.78
CA GLN A 4 -3.01 60.31 -15.04
C GLN A 4 -3.39 59.00 -15.75
N LEU A 5 -2.51 58.00 -15.75
CA LEU A 5 -2.85 56.67 -16.29
C LEU A 5 -3.95 55.99 -15.47
N ILE A 6 -3.97 56.20 -14.14
CA ILE A 6 -5.02 55.72 -13.25
C ILE A 6 -6.35 56.43 -13.56
N SER A 7 -6.36 57.75 -13.71
CA SER A 7 -7.58 58.51 -14.04
C SER A 7 -8.13 58.19 -15.44
N GLU A 8 -7.27 57.83 -16.39
CA GLU A 8 -7.63 57.32 -17.72
C GLU A 8 -8.05 55.84 -17.73
N GLY A 9 -8.04 55.15 -16.57
CA GLY A 9 -8.42 53.74 -16.44
C GLY A 9 -7.39 52.73 -16.96
N ARG A 10 -6.17 53.18 -17.29
CA ARG A 10 -5.08 52.36 -17.85
C ARG A 10 -4.23 51.71 -16.77
N PHE A 11 -4.86 50.92 -15.90
CA PHE A 11 -4.23 50.31 -14.73
C PHE A 11 -3.10 49.33 -15.04
N ALA A 12 -3.19 48.57 -16.15
CA ALA A 12 -2.14 47.64 -16.55
C ALA A 12 -0.84 48.36 -16.95
N ASP A 13 -0.96 49.47 -17.69
CA ASP A 13 0.17 50.30 -18.11
C ASP A 13 0.80 51.02 -16.92
N ALA A 14 -0.05 51.55 -16.02
CA ALA A 14 0.37 52.16 -14.77
C ALA A 14 1.19 51.17 -13.93
N ALA A 15 0.67 49.94 -13.72
CA ALA A 15 1.33 48.91 -12.93
C ALA A 15 2.72 48.54 -13.49
N GLY A 16 2.86 48.43 -14.82
CA GLY A 16 4.14 48.14 -15.47
C GLY A 16 5.20 49.24 -15.30
N LYS A 17 4.77 50.48 -15.05
CA LYS A 17 5.65 51.64 -14.84
C LYS A 17 5.95 51.93 -13.36
N LEU A 18 5.24 51.31 -12.41
CA LEU A 18 5.48 51.54 -10.98
C LEU A 18 6.91 51.21 -10.56
N LYS A 19 7.51 50.15 -11.10
CA LYS A 19 8.92 49.81 -10.79
C LYS A 19 9.90 50.93 -11.14
N THR A 20 9.66 51.64 -12.24
CA THR A 20 10.49 52.77 -12.67
C THR A 20 10.21 54.05 -11.91
N VAL A 21 8.98 54.26 -11.45
CA VAL A 21 8.57 55.51 -10.76
C VAL A 21 8.83 55.45 -9.26
N CYS A 22 8.46 54.35 -8.61
CA CYS A 22 8.61 54.21 -7.15
C CYS A 22 10.05 53.86 -6.76
N GLY A 23 10.79 53.12 -7.60
CA GLY A 23 12.16 52.74 -7.32
C GLY A 23 12.32 52.10 -5.92
N PRO A 24 13.28 52.56 -5.10
CA PRO A 24 13.50 52.06 -3.73
C PRO A 24 12.54 52.68 -2.68
N HIS A 25 11.68 53.62 -3.06
CA HIS A 25 10.86 54.36 -2.10
C HIS A 25 9.62 53.57 -1.69
N LYS A 26 9.69 52.96 -0.49
CA LYS A 26 8.60 52.17 0.10
C LYS A 26 7.27 52.91 0.18
N GLU A 27 7.29 54.15 0.66
CA GLU A 27 6.07 54.96 0.87
C GLU A 27 5.30 55.20 -0.45
N LEU A 28 6.02 55.40 -1.56
CA LEU A 28 5.39 55.57 -2.89
C LEU A 28 4.74 54.28 -3.37
N TRP A 29 5.39 53.13 -3.15
CA TRP A 29 4.78 51.84 -3.45
C TRP A 29 3.48 51.63 -2.67
N GLU A 30 3.47 51.93 -1.38
CA GLU A 30 2.31 51.76 -0.51
C GLU A 30 1.17 52.71 -0.87
N TYR A 31 1.49 53.96 -1.23
CA TYR A 31 0.53 54.92 -1.77
C TYR A 31 -0.17 54.35 -3.01
N TYR A 32 0.60 53.88 -4.00
CA TYR A 32 0.01 53.32 -5.21
C TYR A 32 -0.73 52.01 -4.99
N VAL A 33 -0.32 51.19 -4.02
CA VAL A 33 -1.10 50.01 -3.63
C VAL A 33 -2.49 50.41 -3.12
N ASN A 34 -2.57 51.44 -2.27
CA ASN A 34 -3.84 51.97 -1.77
C ASN A 34 -4.70 52.55 -2.90
N GLU A 35 -4.12 53.34 -3.81
CA GLU A 35 -4.84 53.88 -4.97
C GLU A 35 -5.43 52.77 -5.86
N PHE A 36 -4.66 51.72 -6.15
CA PHE A 36 -5.17 50.59 -6.93
C PHE A 36 -6.23 49.78 -6.17
N ASP A 37 -6.14 49.68 -4.85
CA ASP A 37 -7.13 48.98 -4.02
C ASP A 37 -8.47 49.72 -3.98
N GLN A 38 -8.44 51.04 -3.81
CA GLN A 38 -9.64 51.91 -3.86
C GLN A 38 -10.37 51.84 -5.20
N ASN A 39 -9.63 51.63 -6.29
CA ASN A 39 -10.19 51.43 -7.63
C ASN A 39 -10.54 49.96 -7.95
N HIS A 40 -10.37 49.02 -7.01
CA HIS A 40 -10.59 47.57 -7.18
C HIS A 40 -9.69 46.90 -8.25
N MET A 41 -8.56 47.51 -8.59
CA MET A 41 -7.65 47.08 -9.66
C MET A 41 -6.32 46.50 -9.15
N VAL A 42 -6.20 46.27 -7.83
CA VAL A 42 -4.98 45.80 -7.15
C VAL A 42 -4.35 44.52 -7.73
N LEU A 43 -5.13 43.67 -8.40
CA LEU A 43 -4.60 42.46 -9.05
C LEU A 43 -3.57 42.73 -10.15
N HIS A 44 -3.60 43.90 -10.78
CA HIS A 44 -2.61 44.32 -11.77
C HIS A 44 -1.21 44.46 -11.14
N LEU A 45 -1.14 44.72 -9.82
CA LEU A 45 0.10 44.88 -9.07
C LEU A 45 0.76 43.55 -8.70
N ALA A 46 0.04 42.44 -8.72
CA ALA A 46 0.50 41.15 -8.18
C ALA A 46 1.84 40.67 -8.76
N LYS A 47 2.18 41.05 -9.99
CA LYS A 47 3.43 40.69 -10.67
C LYS A 47 4.59 41.67 -10.42
N TYR A 48 4.29 42.88 -9.95
CA TYR A 48 5.25 43.99 -9.90
C TYR A 48 5.66 44.38 -8.48
N LEU A 49 4.92 43.91 -7.47
CA LEU A 49 5.21 44.24 -6.08
C LEU A 49 6.62 43.80 -5.67
N PRO A 50 7.41 44.70 -5.06
CA PRO A 50 8.73 44.34 -4.58
C PRO A 50 8.59 43.41 -3.36
N VAL A 51 9.53 42.48 -3.21
CA VAL A 51 9.51 41.44 -2.16
C VAL A 51 10.64 41.62 -1.14
N LYS A 52 11.62 42.48 -1.42
CA LYS A 52 12.80 42.66 -0.57
C LYS A 52 13.27 44.11 -0.52
N ASP A 53 13.56 44.70 -1.68
CA ASP A 53 14.12 46.04 -1.78
C ASP A 53 13.22 46.91 -2.69
N PRO A 54 12.30 47.69 -2.11
CA PRO A 54 11.90 47.72 -0.69
C PRO A 54 10.94 46.58 -0.33
N GLN A 55 10.93 46.12 0.93
CA GLN A 55 9.87 45.27 1.47
C GLN A 55 8.78 46.18 2.02
N LEU A 56 7.55 46.00 1.52
CA LEU A 56 6.41 46.83 1.92
C LEU A 56 5.83 46.36 3.26
N GLU A 57 4.92 47.15 3.83
CA GLU A 57 4.12 46.72 4.96
C GLU A 57 3.24 45.50 4.60
N PRO A 58 3.01 44.58 5.57
CA PRO A 58 2.22 43.37 5.37
C PRO A 58 0.85 43.59 4.72
N GLU A 59 0.21 44.71 5.03
CA GLU A 59 -1.11 45.12 4.56
C GLU A 59 -1.15 45.24 3.03
N SER A 60 -0.06 45.72 2.41
CA SER A 60 0.05 45.86 0.95
C SER A 60 0.06 44.51 0.21
N TYR A 61 0.60 43.47 0.83
CA TYR A 61 0.54 42.12 0.24
C TYR A 61 -0.82 41.46 0.54
N GLN A 62 -1.36 41.71 1.73
CA GLN A 62 -2.67 41.19 2.13
C GLN A 62 -3.80 41.68 1.24
N CYS A 63 -3.83 42.96 0.86
CA CYS A 63 -4.89 43.47 -0.03
C CYS A 63 -4.88 42.74 -1.37
N VAL A 64 -3.69 42.47 -1.94
CA VAL A 64 -3.55 41.72 -3.20
C VAL A 64 -3.98 40.27 -3.03
N LEU A 65 -3.59 39.61 -1.93
CA LEU A 65 -3.99 38.25 -1.62
C LEU A 65 -5.51 38.13 -1.44
N ILE A 66 -6.13 39.06 -0.73
CA ILE A 66 -7.58 39.10 -0.51
C ILE A 66 -8.29 39.36 -1.85
N ALA A 67 -7.84 40.33 -2.64
CA ALA A 67 -8.41 40.56 -3.96
C ALA A 67 -8.29 39.32 -4.87
N ALA A 68 -7.17 38.59 -4.79
CA ALA A 68 -6.98 37.36 -5.56
C ALA A 68 -7.87 36.22 -5.05
N LEU A 69 -8.06 36.11 -3.73
CA LEU A 69 -8.93 35.13 -3.09
C LEU A 69 -10.38 35.23 -3.58
N TYR A 70 -10.90 36.45 -3.77
CA TYR A 70 -12.28 36.66 -4.20
C TYR A 70 -12.46 36.65 -5.72
N ASN A 71 -11.48 37.15 -6.49
CA ASN A 71 -11.66 37.38 -7.93
C ASN A 71 -10.88 36.41 -8.83
N HIS A 72 -9.80 35.76 -8.34
CA HIS A 72 -8.97 34.88 -9.17
C HIS A 72 -8.19 33.83 -8.33
N ILE A 73 -8.87 32.75 -7.93
CA ILE A 73 -8.36 31.71 -7.03
C ILE A 73 -7.07 31.04 -7.52
N PRO A 74 -6.87 30.74 -8.83
CA PRO A 74 -5.59 30.21 -9.31
C PRO A 74 -4.41 31.15 -9.09
N LEU A 75 -4.66 32.47 -9.10
CA LEU A 75 -3.63 33.47 -8.82
C LEU A 75 -3.36 33.51 -7.33
N PHE A 76 -4.39 33.48 -6.48
CA PHE A 76 -4.22 33.36 -5.03
C PHE A 76 -3.34 32.14 -4.66
N HIS A 77 -3.64 30.96 -5.20
CA HIS A 77 -2.84 29.76 -4.97
C HIS A 77 -1.38 29.92 -5.42
N ARG A 78 -1.15 30.59 -6.57
CA ARG A 78 0.20 30.89 -7.06
C ARG A 78 0.93 31.84 -6.11
N LEU A 79 0.29 32.91 -5.67
CA LEU A 79 0.88 33.90 -4.77
C LEU A 79 1.25 33.27 -3.43
N ILE A 80 0.36 32.50 -2.81
CA ILE A 80 0.66 31.75 -1.56
C ILE A 80 1.84 30.77 -1.72
N SER A 81 2.09 30.29 -2.93
CA SER A 81 3.20 29.36 -3.18
C SER A 81 4.54 30.07 -3.46
N VAL A 82 4.51 31.32 -3.93
CA VAL A 82 5.71 32.10 -4.32
C VAL A 82 6.13 33.07 -3.23
N TRP A 83 5.15 33.75 -2.61
CA TRP A 83 5.40 34.75 -1.57
C TRP A 83 5.76 34.08 -0.27
N LYS A 84 6.81 34.58 0.37
CA LYS A 84 7.24 34.03 1.65
C LYS A 84 6.29 34.50 2.76
N PRO A 85 6.10 33.69 3.83
CA PRO A 85 5.18 34.02 4.91
C PRO A 85 5.52 35.29 5.69
N GLU A 86 6.76 35.80 5.61
CA GLU A 86 7.16 37.03 6.30
C GLU A 86 6.61 38.31 5.64
N LEU A 87 6.08 38.20 4.42
CA LEU A 87 5.55 39.34 3.66
C LEU A 87 4.14 39.73 4.08
N TYR A 88 3.41 38.88 4.81
CA TYR A 88 2.02 39.16 5.17
C TYR A 88 1.67 38.50 6.50
N ARG A 89 0.67 39.02 7.23
CA ARG A 89 0.20 38.35 8.45
C ARG A 89 -0.59 37.11 8.06
N VAL A 90 0.02 35.94 8.25
CA VAL A 90 -0.51 34.64 7.84
C VAL A 90 -1.89 34.37 8.45
N GLY A 91 -2.06 34.65 9.75
CA GLY A 91 -3.33 34.45 10.46
C GLY A 91 -4.51 35.19 9.84
N ALA A 92 -4.33 36.45 9.43
CA ALA A 92 -5.39 37.23 8.78
C ALA A 92 -5.79 36.62 7.42
N VAL A 93 -4.81 36.14 6.65
CA VAL A 93 -5.06 35.47 5.36
C VAL A 93 -5.77 34.13 5.57
N ILE A 94 -5.41 33.39 6.63
CA ILE A 94 -6.12 32.16 7.02
C ILE A 94 -7.59 32.46 7.29
N ASP A 95 -7.88 33.44 8.15
CA ASP A 95 -9.25 33.77 8.55
C ASP A 95 -10.10 34.17 7.34
N MET A 96 -9.56 34.98 6.45
CA MET A 96 -10.24 35.37 5.21
C MET A 96 -10.45 34.18 4.26
N THR A 97 -9.47 33.29 4.14
CA THR A 97 -9.58 32.10 3.29
C THR A 97 -10.61 31.11 3.84
N ILE A 98 -10.70 30.93 5.16
CA ILE A 98 -11.74 30.12 5.80
C ILE A 98 -13.11 30.73 5.54
N LYS A 99 -13.28 32.04 5.78
CA LYS A 99 -14.54 32.73 5.51
C LYS A 99 -14.98 32.53 4.06
N ARG A 100 -14.06 32.68 3.10
CA ARG A 100 -14.36 32.46 1.69
C ARG A 100 -14.70 31.00 1.36
N ALA A 101 -14.00 30.04 1.95
CA ALA A 101 -14.22 28.62 1.68
C ALA A 101 -15.52 28.07 2.31
N LEU A 102 -16.01 28.69 3.39
CA LEU A 102 -17.24 28.30 4.07
C LEU A 102 -18.48 29.06 3.58
N ASN A 103 -18.31 30.31 3.13
CA ASN A 103 -19.42 31.14 2.68
C ASN A 103 -19.62 30.99 1.17
N ASP A 104 -20.80 30.51 0.80
CA ASP A 104 -21.26 30.54 -0.59
C ASP A 104 -21.72 31.98 -0.90
N ASP A 105 -20.81 32.79 -1.43
CA ASP A 105 -21.13 34.11 -1.94
C ASP A 105 -21.90 33.93 -3.26
N PRO A 106 -23.22 34.23 -3.33
CA PRO A 106 -24.01 33.98 -4.53
C PRO A 106 -23.55 34.84 -5.72
N ALA A 107 -22.86 35.95 -5.48
CA ALA A 107 -22.28 36.75 -6.56
C ALA A 107 -21.00 36.11 -7.14
N ARG A 108 -20.35 35.21 -6.39
CA ARG A 108 -19.09 34.57 -6.75
C ARG A 108 -19.13 33.09 -6.30
N PRO A 109 -19.90 32.23 -6.98
CA PRO A 109 -19.99 30.83 -6.62
C PRO A 109 -18.62 30.14 -6.76
N LEU A 110 -18.33 29.21 -5.85
CA LEU A 110 -17.10 28.41 -5.89
C LEU A 110 -17.37 27.07 -6.57
N SER A 111 -16.49 26.68 -7.50
CA SER A 111 -16.49 25.30 -7.99
C SER A 111 -15.86 24.35 -6.95
N ASN A 112 -16.13 23.05 -7.06
CA ASN A 112 -15.47 22.04 -6.21
C ASN A 112 -13.93 22.09 -6.34
N THR A 113 -13.43 22.40 -7.54
CA THR A 113 -12.00 22.56 -7.80
C THR A 113 -11.41 23.77 -7.09
N ASP A 114 -12.17 24.87 -7.01
CA ASP A 114 -11.78 26.08 -6.31
C ASP A 114 -11.71 25.84 -4.80
N VAL A 115 -12.75 25.20 -4.23
CA VAL A 115 -12.77 24.82 -2.81
C VAL A 115 -11.58 23.94 -2.46
N ALA A 116 -11.25 22.96 -3.31
CA ALA A 116 -10.07 22.13 -3.13
C ALA A 116 -8.76 22.95 -3.20
N ALA A 117 -8.64 23.90 -4.12
CA ALA A 117 -7.49 24.81 -4.20
C ALA A 117 -7.36 25.70 -2.96
N LEU A 118 -8.47 26.21 -2.43
CA LEU A 118 -8.49 26.99 -1.19
C LEU A 118 -8.06 26.16 0.02
N TYR A 119 -8.53 24.92 0.13
CA TYR A 119 -8.07 24.02 1.19
C TYR A 119 -6.58 23.68 1.07
N ARG A 120 -6.03 23.54 -0.14
CA ARG A 120 -4.57 23.38 -0.33
C ARG A 120 -3.80 24.61 0.13
N CYS A 121 -4.30 25.82 -0.17
CA CYS A 121 -3.71 27.07 0.33
C CYS A 121 -3.76 27.13 1.85
N LEU A 122 -4.92 26.81 2.45
CA LEU A 122 -5.09 26.76 3.90
C LEU A 122 -4.13 25.77 4.56
N ALA A 123 -3.93 24.58 3.99
CA ALA A 123 -3.00 23.59 4.51
C ALA A 123 -1.56 24.12 4.52
N LYS A 124 -1.13 24.81 3.45
CA LYS A 124 0.17 25.50 3.41
C LYS A 124 0.27 26.61 4.45
N LEU A 125 -0.73 27.48 4.55
CA LEU A 125 -0.75 28.57 5.52
C LEU A 125 -0.71 28.07 6.97
N TYR A 126 -1.47 27.01 7.30
CA TYR A 126 -1.41 26.38 8.62
C TYR A 126 -0.05 25.75 8.91
N THR A 127 0.60 25.20 7.88
CA THR A 127 1.98 24.70 8.02
C THR A 127 2.93 25.83 8.39
N CYS A 128 2.81 27.01 7.77
CA CYS A 128 3.62 28.18 8.09
C CYS A 128 3.41 28.67 9.53
N GLU A 129 2.18 28.64 10.04
CA GLU A 129 1.89 28.97 11.45
C GLU A 129 2.16 27.83 12.44
N LYS A 130 2.77 26.71 11.99
CA LYS A 130 3.01 25.51 12.80
C LYS A 130 1.74 24.89 13.41
N LYS A 131 0.57 25.19 12.85
CA LYS A 131 -0.72 24.58 13.21
C LYS A 131 -0.87 23.23 12.50
N TYR A 132 0.05 22.31 12.78
CA TYR A 132 0.21 21.06 12.02
C TYR A 132 -1.02 20.15 12.06
N SER A 133 -1.75 20.08 13.18
CA SER A 133 -2.97 19.29 13.28
C SER A 133 -4.00 19.70 12.23
N LYS A 134 -4.25 21.00 12.09
CA LYS A 134 -5.18 21.54 11.08
C LYS A 134 -4.68 21.33 9.66
N ALA A 135 -3.37 21.49 9.43
CA ALA A 135 -2.76 21.24 8.13
C ALA A 135 -2.92 19.78 7.70
N LEU A 136 -2.58 18.82 8.58
CA LEU A 136 -2.68 17.39 8.33
C LEU A 136 -4.12 16.97 8.01
N MET A 137 -5.11 17.43 8.79
CA MET A 137 -6.52 17.16 8.52
C MET A 137 -6.95 17.61 7.11
N LEU A 138 -6.50 18.78 6.66
CA LEU A 138 -6.81 19.26 5.31
C LEU A 138 -6.12 18.43 4.23
N TYR A 139 -4.84 18.07 4.41
CA TYR A 139 -4.15 17.22 3.45
C TYR A 139 -4.78 15.83 3.32
N ILE A 140 -5.21 15.23 4.43
CA ILE A 140 -5.95 13.95 4.42
C ILE A 140 -7.27 14.11 3.67
N LYS A 141 -8.06 15.15 3.99
CA LYS A 141 -9.34 15.41 3.31
C LYS A 141 -9.19 15.59 1.80
N LEU A 142 -8.06 16.14 1.36
CA LEU A 142 -7.76 16.39 -0.05
C LEU A 142 -7.12 15.20 -0.77
N ASN A 143 -6.83 14.10 -0.07
CA ASN A 143 -6.04 12.98 -0.57
C ASN A 143 -4.71 13.43 -1.24
N ASP A 144 -4.05 14.41 -0.62
CA ASP A 144 -2.84 15.01 -1.18
C ASP A 144 -1.58 14.29 -0.69
N LYS A 145 -0.81 13.72 -1.62
CA LYS A 145 0.42 12.98 -1.34
C LYS A 145 1.52 13.85 -0.71
N SER A 146 1.41 15.17 -0.78
CA SER A 146 2.36 16.09 -0.14
C SER A 146 2.38 15.95 1.38
N ILE A 147 1.35 15.32 1.97
CA ILE A 147 1.30 15.01 3.41
C ILE A 147 2.52 14.22 3.89
N PHE A 148 3.03 13.26 3.09
CA PHE A 148 4.17 12.44 3.49
C PHE A 148 5.43 13.27 3.62
N GLN A 149 5.71 14.14 2.63
CA GLN A 149 6.84 15.07 2.69
C GLN A 149 6.72 16.03 3.89
N LEU A 150 5.50 16.46 4.24
CA LEU A 150 5.26 17.30 5.40
C LEU A 150 5.59 16.56 6.71
N ILE A 151 5.11 15.33 6.85
CA ILE A 151 5.36 14.49 8.02
C ILE A 151 6.86 14.29 8.21
N ASP A 152 7.59 13.97 7.14
CA ASP A 152 9.04 13.75 7.19
C ASP A 152 9.81 15.03 7.53
N ARG A 153 9.49 16.14 6.86
CA ARG A 153 10.19 17.42 7.06
C ARG A 153 10.04 17.95 8.48
N TYR A 154 8.86 17.82 9.07
CA TYR A 154 8.57 18.37 10.41
C TYR A 154 8.49 17.30 11.50
N GLN A 155 8.85 16.05 11.19
CA GLN A 155 8.85 14.92 12.13
C GLN A 155 7.51 14.69 12.85
N LEU A 156 6.40 14.83 12.12
CA LEU A 156 5.03 14.84 12.66
C LEU A 156 4.39 13.46 12.82
N PHE A 157 5.19 12.39 12.76
CA PHE A 157 4.69 11.02 12.75
C PHE A 157 3.78 10.71 13.97
N ASP A 158 4.12 11.25 15.14
CA ASP A 158 3.32 11.07 16.36
C ASP A 158 1.90 11.61 16.26
N MET A 159 1.66 12.60 15.39
CA MET A 159 0.32 13.17 15.18
C MET A 159 -0.55 12.31 14.26
N VAL A 160 0.05 11.44 13.44
CA VAL A 160 -0.66 10.67 12.40
C VAL A 160 -0.64 9.15 12.64
N LYS A 161 0.07 8.67 13.66
CA LYS A 161 0.19 7.24 13.98
C LYS A 161 -1.12 6.50 14.25
N ASN A 162 -2.21 7.22 14.52
CA ASN A 162 -3.54 6.64 14.71
C ASN A 162 -4.37 6.63 13.41
N ASP A 163 -3.94 7.37 12.39
CA ASP A 163 -4.65 7.58 11.13
C ASP A 163 -4.02 6.79 9.97
N ILE A 164 -3.36 5.67 10.27
CA ILE A 164 -2.62 4.87 9.28
C ILE A 164 -3.52 4.40 8.14
N SER A 165 -4.75 3.98 8.45
CA SER A 165 -5.72 3.57 7.42
C SER A 165 -6.03 4.70 6.44
N LEU A 166 -6.11 5.95 6.92
CA LEU A 166 -6.32 7.12 6.09
C LEU A 166 -5.08 7.38 5.22
N LEU A 167 -3.88 7.36 5.79
CA LEU A 167 -2.63 7.53 5.03
C LEU A 167 -2.47 6.45 3.94
N MET A 168 -2.79 5.19 4.25
CA MET A 168 -2.74 4.09 3.29
C MET A 168 -3.74 4.26 2.15
N SER A 169 -4.89 4.87 2.41
CA SER A 169 -5.88 5.15 1.37
C SER A 169 -5.43 6.24 0.40
N ILE A 170 -4.56 7.16 0.85
CA ILE A 170 -3.95 8.20 0.00
C ILE A 170 -2.88 7.58 -0.89
N ASP A 171 -1.92 6.88 -0.28
CA ASP A 171 -0.86 6.17 -1.00
C ASP A 171 -0.25 5.09 -0.10
N ALA A 172 -0.50 3.82 -0.44
CA ALA A 172 -0.08 2.68 0.36
C ALA A 172 1.45 2.52 0.39
N ASP A 173 2.16 2.75 -0.72
CA ASP A 173 3.61 2.58 -0.78
C ASP A 173 4.34 3.66 0.02
N LEU A 174 3.90 4.92 -0.08
CA LEU A 174 4.43 6.01 0.75
C LEU A 174 4.12 5.79 2.24
N ALA A 175 2.90 5.35 2.58
CA ALA A 175 2.53 5.07 3.96
C ALA A 175 3.34 3.92 4.55
N ILE A 176 3.55 2.81 3.82
CA ILE A 176 4.38 1.70 4.29
C ILE A 176 5.82 2.15 4.52
N ARG A 177 6.39 2.94 3.59
CA ARG A 177 7.75 3.49 3.77
C ARG A 177 7.85 4.33 5.03
N LEU A 178 6.91 5.26 5.23
CA LEU A 178 6.85 6.11 6.42
C LEU A 178 6.81 5.29 7.72
N LEU A 179 6.01 4.22 7.75
CA LEU A 179 5.88 3.34 8.92
C LEU A 179 7.16 2.57 9.22
N ILE A 180 7.84 2.06 8.19
CA ILE A 180 9.10 1.32 8.35
C ILE A 180 10.21 2.26 8.83
N GLU A 181 10.28 3.47 8.27
CA GLU A 181 11.27 4.48 8.68
C GLU A 181 11.04 4.96 10.12
N ASN A 182 9.81 4.88 10.63
CA ASN A 182 9.44 5.26 12.00
C ASN A 182 9.16 4.06 12.92
N ALA A 183 9.76 2.89 12.64
CA ALA A 183 9.54 1.66 13.42
C ALA A 183 9.87 1.80 14.92
N SER A 184 10.78 2.72 15.29
CA SER A 184 11.12 3.01 16.69
C SER A 184 9.98 3.70 17.45
N LYS A 185 9.14 4.48 16.76
CA LYS A 185 8.01 5.21 17.35
C LYS A 185 6.73 4.38 17.37
N LEU A 186 6.59 3.44 16.43
CA LEU A 186 5.43 2.59 16.33
C LEU A 186 5.82 1.15 15.98
N PRO A 187 5.72 0.22 16.95
CA PRO A 187 6.06 -1.18 16.72
C PRO A 187 5.21 -1.83 15.63
N ALA A 188 5.82 -2.73 14.85
CA ALA A 188 5.15 -3.46 13.76
C ALA A 188 3.88 -4.21 14.22
N LYS A 189 3.89 -4.76 15.45
CA LYS A 189 2.71 -5.39 16.05
C LYS A 189 1.52 -4.43 16.13
N THR A 190 1.74 -3.20 16.58
CA THR A 190 0.69 -2.18 16.68
C THR A 190 0.17 -1.78 15.31
N VAL A 191 1.07 -1.58 14.33
CA VAL A 191 0.69 -1.32 12.94
C VAL A 191 -0.23 -2.42 12.43
N LEU A 192 0.21 -3.68 12.52
CA LEU A 192 -0.55 -4.83 12.04
C LEU A 192 -1.93 -4.96 12.69
N THR A 193 -2.06 -4.60 13.97
CA THR A 193 -3.37 -4.57 14.64
C THR A 193 -4.28 -3.46 14.12
N GLN A 194 -3.76 -2.26 13.87
CA GLN A 194 -4.54 -1.12 13.36
C GLN A 194 -5.06 -1.35 11.95
N ILE A 195 -4.26 -1.99 11.08
CA ILE A 195 -4.66 -2.33 9.71
C ILE A 195 -5.30 -3.72 9.59
N SER A 196 -5.67 -4.38 10.69
CA SER A 196 -6.29 -5.72 10.70
C SER A 196 -7.55 -5.87 9.86
N LYS A 197 -8.31 -4.79 9.68
CA LYS A 197 -9.49 -4.75 8.82
C LYS A 197 -9.17 -4.75 7.32
N TYR A 198 -7.91 -4.58 6.95
CA TYR A 198 -7.44 -4.44 5.56
C TYR A 198 -6.35 -5.47 5.23
N PRO A 199 -6.73 -6.72 4.92
CA PRO A 199 -5.77 -7.83 4.77
C PRO A 199 -4.74 -7.62 3.65
N LYS A 200 -5.13 -6.98 2.54
CA LYS A 200 -4.21 -6.63 1.44
C LYS A 200 -3.13 -5.66 1.89
N LEU A 201 -3.46 -4.69 2.75
CA LEU A 201 -2.51 -3.73 3.31
C LEU A 201 -1.61 -4.40 4.35
N GLN A 202 -2.15 -5.28 5.19
CA GLN A 202 -1.35 -6.07 6.13
C GLN A 202 -0.29 -6.89 5.39
N MET A 203 -0.68 -7.55 4.30
CA MET A 203 0.23 -8.33 3.48
C MET A 203 1.30 -7.43 2.83
N ALA A 204 0.92 -6.27 2.27
CA ALA A 204 1.88 -5.35 1.67
C ALA A 204 2.92 -4.84 2.69
N TYR A 205 2.48 -4.47 3.90
CA TYR A 205 3.38 -4.06 4.98
C TYR A 205 4.31 -5.20 5.44
N LEU A 206 3.77 -6.41 5.65
CA LEU A 206 4.57 -7.58 6.02
C LEU A 206 5.62 -7.92 4.97
N ASN A 207 5.28 -7.88 3.68
CA ASN A 207 6.23 -8.16 2.61
C ASN A 207 7.44 -7.23 2.69
N ARG A 208 7.21 -5.93 2.89
CA ARG A 208 8.28 -4.94 3.01
C ARG A 208 9.13 -5.12 4.26
N LEU A 209 8.54 -5.53 5.39
CA LEU A 209 9.31 -5.90 6.59
C LEU A 209 10.17 -7.15 6.34
N LEU A 210 9.58 -8.19 5.76
CA LEU A 210 10.25 -9.48 5.51
C LEU A 210 11.37 -9.36 4.46
N GLU A 211 11.24 -8.45 3.49
CA GLU A 211 12.29 -8.08 2.54
C GLU A 211 13.54 -7.51 3.22
N ARG A 212 13.37 -6.82 4.36
CA ARG A 212 14.46 -6.29 5.20
C ARG A 212 14.99 -7.30 6.22
N SER A 213 14.52 -8.55 6.16
CA SER A 213 14.76 -9.58 7.18
C SER A 213 14.28 -9.19 8.58
N GLU A 214 13.27 -8.33 8.66
CA GLU A 214 12.60 -7.92 9.89
C GLU A 214 11.23 -8.63 10.00
N GLY A 215 10.69 -8.78 11.21
CA GLY A 215 9.32 -9.28 11.42
C GLY A 215 9.14 -10.80 11.32
N ASP A 216 10.18 -11.60 11.57
CA ASP A 216 10.08 -13.06 11.60
C ASP A 216 9.05 -13.58 12.62
N GLU A 217 8.80 -12.84 13.70
CA GLU A 217 7.74 -13.13 14.67
C GLU A 217 6.32 -13.13 14.07
N PHE A 218 6.12 -12.50 12.91
CA PHE A 218 4.84 -12.42 12.22
C PHE A 218 4.69 -13.46 11.10
N ALA A 219 5.57 -14.46 11.01
CA ALA A 219 5.52 -15.48 9.97
C ALA A 219 4.19 -16.26 9.96
N ASP A 220 3.65 -16.60 11.13
CA ASP A 220 2.34 -17.26 11.27
C ASP A 220 1.21 -16.40 10.66
N LEU A 221 1.27 -15.08 10.85
CA LEU A 221 0.32 -14.14 10.28
C LEU A 221 0.48 -14.04 8.76
N ALA A 222 1.73 -14.00 8.26
CA ALA A 222 2.03 -13.96 6.84
C ALA A 222 1.49 -15.22 6.13
N ILE A 223 1.69 -16.42 6.71
CA ILE A 223 1.15 -17.68 6.19
C ILE A 223 -0.37 -17.61 6.06
N ARG A 224 -1.07 -17.14 7.10
CA ARG A 224 -2.53 -16.99 7.06
C ARG A 224 -2.97 -16.04 5.94
N LEU A 225 -2.28 -14.91 5.76
CA LEU A 225 -2.61 -13.93 4.74
C LEU A 225 -2.32 -14.45 3.32
N TYR A 226 -1.18 -15.12 3.09
CA TYR A 226 -0.89 -15.74 1.80
C TYR A 226 -1.89 -16.85 1.48
N ALA A 227 -2.23 -17.70 2.45
CA ALA A 227 -3.21 -18.76 2.25
C ALA A 227 -4.61 -18.23 1.89
N GLU A 228 -4.96 -17.01 2.28
CA GLU A 228 -6.27 -16.43 1.98
C GLU A 228 -6.27 -15.58 0.70
N TYR A 229 -5.19 -14.85 0.43
CA TYR A 229 -5.16 -13.80 -0.59
C TYR A 229 -4.11 -14.02 -1.70
N ASP A 230 -3.06 -14.82 -1.48
CA ASP A 230 -2.00 -15.06 -2.48
C ASP A 230 -1.31 -16.43 -2.28
N GLN A 231 -1.99 -17.49 -2.73
CA GLN A 231 -1.49 -18.87 -2.61
C GLN A 231 -0.12 -19.06 -3.28
N LYS A 232 0.15 -18.37 -4.40
CA LYS A 232 1.38 -18.57 -5.18
C LYS A 232 2.64 -18.18 -4.39
N ARG A 233 2.50 -17.26 -3.44
CA ARG A 233 3.61 -16.82 -2.57
C ARG A 233 3.80 -17.71 -1.34
N LEU A 234 2.83 -18.55 -1.00
CA LEU A 234 2.87 -19.37 0.21
C LEU A 234 4.02 -20.37 0.18
N LEU A 235 4.11 -21.21 -0.86
CA LEU A 235 5.16 -22.23 -0.94
C LEU A 235 6.59 -21.64 -0.98
N PRO A 236 6.90 -20.60 -1.80
CA PRO A 236 8.20 -19.93 -1.75
C PRO A 236 8.52 -19.35 -0.37
N PHE A 237 7.52 -18.80 0.33
CA PHE A 237 7.71 -18.26 1.67
C PHE A 237 8.05 -19.34 2.69
N LEU A 238 7.32 -20.47 2.68
CA LEU A 238 7.57 -21.61 3.55
C LEU A 238 8.96 -22.23 3.33
N ARG A 239 9.45 -22.24 2.08
CA ARG A 239 10.79 -22.71 1.74
C ARG A 239 11.89 -21.75 2.24
N LYS A 240 11.66 -20.44 2.15
CA LYS A 240 12.66 -19.41 2.49
C LYS A 240 12.78 -19.19 4.00
N LYS A 241 11.67 -19.24 4.74
CA LYS A 241 11.64 -18.95 6.18
C LYS A 241 11.66 -20.22 7.02
N GLN A 242 12.13 -20.11 8.26
CA GLN A 242 12.21 -21.26 9.18
C GLN A 242 11.47 -21.02 10.50
N ASN A 243 11.16 -19.78 10.82
CA ASN A 243 10.58 -19.39 12.10
C ASN A 243 9.05 -19.29 12.00
N TYR A 244 8.36 -20.41 11.85
CA TYR A 244 6.89 -20.49 11.86
C TYR A 244 6.40 -21.79 12.48
N ASP A 245 5.17 -21.78 12.99
CA ASP A 245 4.55 -22.97 13.57
C ASP A 245 4.01 -23.90 12.47
N ILE A 246 4.70 -25.02 12.26
CA ILE A 246 4.35 -26.02 11.24
C ILE A 246 2.96 -26.60 11.49
N ALA A 247 2.57 -26.85 12.74
CA ALA A 247 1.27 -27.44 13.07
C ALA A 247 0.12 -26.49 12.75
N LYS A 248 0.28 -25.18 13.02
CA LYS A 248 -0.70 -24.17 12.60
C LYS A 248 -0.75 -24.02 11.09
N ALA A 249 0.40 -23.98 10.42
CA ALA A 249 0.47 -23.87 8.97
C ALA A 249 -0.23 -25.05 8.27
N LEU A 250 -0.03 -26.27 8.79
CA LEU A 250 -0.72 -27.48 8.30
C LEU A 250 -2.23 -27.37 8.42
N LYS A 251 -2.77 -26.97 9.57
CA LYS A 251 -4.22 -26.77 9.76
C LYS A 251 -4.83 -25.79 8.75
N ILE A 252 -4.11 -24.70 8.46
CA ILE A 252 -4.56 -23.72 7.46
C ILE A 252 -4.56 -24.33 6.06
N CYS A 253 -3.49 -25.03 5.69
CA CYS A 253 -3.37 -25.66 4.37
C CYS A 253 -4.38 -26.82 4.19
N GLU A 254 -4.65 -27.58 5.24
CA GLU A 254 -5.68 -28.63 5.28
C GLU A 254 -7.08 -28.05 5.02
N ALA A 255 -7.44 -26.98 5.72
CA ALA A 255 -8.73 -26.32 5.54
C ALA A 255 -8.94 -25.81 4.10
N LYS A 256 -7.88 -25.34 3.44
CA LYS A 256 -7.91 -24.81 2.07
C LYS A 256 -7.57 -25.85 0.99
N GLN A 257 -7.26 -27.09 1.36
CA GLN A 257 -6.81 -28.17 0.46
C GLN A 257 -5.54 -27.83 -0.36
N TYR A 258 -4.58 -27.15 0.25
CA TYR A 258 -3.29 -26.81 -0.38
C TYR A 258 -2.29 -27.96 -0.29
N VAL A 259 -2.49 -28.97 -1.15
CA VAL A 259 -1.81 -30.26 -1.03
C VAL A 259 -0.30 -30.16 -1.22
N ASN A 260 0.20 -29.35 -2.16
CA ASN A 260 1.64 -29.20 -2.39
C ASN A 260 2.35 -28.59 -1.17
N GLU A 261 1.75 -27.59 -0.55
CA GLU A 261 2.22 -26.95 0.67
C GLU A 261 2.13 -27.88 1.87
N MET A 262 1.06 -28.69 1.98
CA MET A 262 0.92 -29.72 3.01
C MET A 262 2.03 -30.77 2.92
N VAL A 263 2.33 -31.28 1.72
CA VAL A 263 3.41 -32.25 1.50
C VAL A 263 4.75 -31.68 1.95
N PHE A 264 5.05 -30.44 1.58
CA PHE A 264 6.27 -29.75 2.01
C PHE A 264 6.35 -29.64 3.54
N LEU A 265 5.26 -29.21 4.19
CA LEU A 265 5.21 -29.05 5.64
C LEU A 265 5.32 -30.39 6.38
N LEU A 266 4.67 -31.46 5.89
CA LEU A 266 4.73 -32.81 6.48
C LEU A 266 6.10 -33.46 6.30
N GLY A 267 6.74 -33.27 5.15
CA GLY A 267 8.13 -33.70 4.95
C GLY A 267 9.07 -33.05 5.95
N ARG A 268 8.86 -31.76 6.24
CA ARG A 268 9.65 -31.02 7.24
C ARG A 268 9.31 -31.37 8.68
N SER A 269 8.06 -31.73 9.00
CA SER A 269 7.67 -32.15 10.36
C SER A 269 8.05 -33.59 10.69
N GLY A 270 8.54 -34.37 9.72
CA GLY A 270 8.90 -35.78 9.87
C GLY A 270 7.75 -36.77 9.63
N ASP A 271 6.53 -36.30 9.37
CA ASP A 271 5.35 -37.13 9.09
C ASP A 271 5.31 -37.55 7.60
N ARG A 272 6.41 -38.17 7.13
CA ARG A 272 6.66 -38.46 5.70
C ARG A 272 5.63 -39.41 5.09
N LEU A 273 5.14 -40.40 5.85
CA LEU A 273 4.10 -41.33 5.39
C LEU A 273 2.78 -40.62 5.07
N LYS A 274 2.38 -39.63 5.88
CA LYS A 274 1.18 -38.84 5.59
C LYS A 274 1.39 -37.95 4.36
N ALA A 275 2.59 -37.40 4.18
CA ALA A 275 2.94 -36.63 2.99
C ALA A 275 2.82 -37.48 1.71
N LEU A 276 3.34 -38.70 1.75
CA LEU A 276 3.27 -39.66 0.64
C LEU A 276 1.82 -40.04 0.30
N ASN A 277 1.01 -40.34 1.32
CA ASN A 277 -0.41 -40.65 1.12
C ASN A 277 -1.18 -39.49 0.47
N LEU A 278 -0.84 -38.24 0.79
CA LEU A 278 -1.45 -37.07 0.13
C LEU A 278 -1.05 -36.96 -1.34
N LEU A 279 0.21 -37.26 -1.69
CA LEU A 279 0.67 -37.25 -3.08
C LEU A 279 -0.03 -38.32 -3.92
N VAL A 280 -0.17 -39.52 -3.38
CA VAL A 280 -0.75 -40.67 -4.09
C VAL A 280 -2.28 -40.58 -4.17
N TYR A 281 -2.96 -40.35 -3.06
CA TYR A 281 -4.42 -40.44 -3.01
C TYR A 281 -5.15 -39.13 -3.31
N LYS A 282 -4.57 -37.96 -3.00
CA LYS A 282 -5.24 -36.66 -3.27
C LYS A 282 -4.77 -35.98 -4.55
N LEU A 283 -3.47 -35.99 -4.83
CA LEU A 283 -2.94 -35.37 -6.04
C LEU A 283 -2.94 -36.33 -7.24
N SER A 284 -2.93 -37.65 -7.00
CA SER A 284 -2.74 -38.67 -8.04
C SER A 284 -1.52 -38.39 -8.93
N ARG A 285 -0.47 -37.81 -8.33
CA ARG A 285 0.79 -37.44 -9.00
C ARG A 285 1.88 -38.37 -8.52
N ILE A 286 1.92 -39.57 -9.09
CA ILE A 286 2.93 -40.60 -8.78
C ILE A 286 4.34 -40.07 -9.05
N ASP A 287 4.53 -39.28 -10.10
CA ASP A 287 5.83 -38.68 -10.44
C ASP A 287 6.43 -37.89 -9.27
N LEU A 288 5.61 -37.03 -8.63
CA LEU A 288 6.03 -36.24 -7.47
C LEU A 288 6.23 -37.11 -6.22
N ALA A 289 5.50 -38.21 -6.10
CA ALA A 289 5.69 -39.19 -5.02
C ALA A 289 7.03 -39.94 -5.16
N ILE A 290 7.42 -40.29 -6.40
CA ILE A 290 8.72 -40.90 -6.71
C ILE A 290 9.83 -39.93 -6.37
N ASP A 291 9.73 -38.67 -6.80
CA ASP A 291 10.73 -37.64 -6.48
C ASP A 291 10.85 -37.42 -4.96
N PHE A 292 9.71 -37.41 -4.24
CA PHE A 292 9.71 -37.29 -2.78
C PHE A 292 10.38 -38.50 -2.08
N CYS A 293 10.13 -39.72 -2.53
CA CYS A 293 10.81 -40.91 -2.00
C CYS A 293 12.31 -40.88 -2.31
N ARG A 294 12.71 -40.43 -3.52
CA ARG A 294 14.11 -40.27 -3.91
C ARG A 294 14.84 -39.23 -3.05
N GLU A 295 14.20 -38.10 -2.75
CA GLU A 295 14.79 -37.04 -1.92
C GLU A 295 14.97 -37.46 -0.45
N ASN A 296 14.15 -38.37 0.06
CA ASN A 296 14.19 -38.82 1.46
C ASN A 296 14.94 -40.15 1.68
N ASP A 297 15.20 -40.92 0.62
CA ASP A 297 15.94 -42.19 0.60
C ASP A 297 15.54 -43.17 1.72
N ASP A 298 14.24 -43.43 1.83
CA ASP A 298 13.64 -44.18 2.94
C ASP A 298 12.89 -45.42 2.41
N GLU A 299 13.33 -46.62 2.82
CA GLU A 299 12.75 -47.90 2.37
C GLU A 299 11.27 -48.04 2.75
N ASP A 300 10.85 -47.49 3.90
CA ASP A 300 9.45 -47.57 4.35
C ASP A 300 8.53 -46.72 3.46
N LEU A 301 9.04 -45.59 2.96
CA LEU A 301 8.31 -44.76 1.99
C LEU A 301 8.19 -45.45 0.64
N TRP A 302 9.24 -46.11 0.18
CA TRP A 302 9.19 -46.90 -1.06
C TRP A 302 8.19 -48.05 -0.95
N ASN A 303 8.20 -48.78 0.17
CA ASN A 303 7.25 -49.86 0.42
C ASN A 303 5.80 -49.35 0.45
N ALA A 304 5.55 -48.22 1.12
CA ALA A 304 4.23 -47.60 1.16
C ALA A 304 3.76 -47.11 -0.22
N LEU A 305 4.66 -46.56 -1.04
CA LEU A 305 4.36 -46.14 -2.41
C LEU A 305 4.00 -47.35 -3.29
N ILE A 306 4.80 -48.42 -3.20
CA ILE A 306 4.55 -49.67 -3.92
C ILE A 306 3.15 -50.18 -3.55
N ASP A 307 2.86 -50.37 -2.26
CA ASP A 307 1.56 -50.89 -1.81
C ASP A 307 0.38 -50.02 -2.26
N ALA A 308 0.56 -48.69 -2.30
CA ALA A 308 -0.47 -47.77 -2.78
C ALA A 308 -0.67 -47.84 -4.32
N THR A 309 0.40 -47.97 -5.09
CA THR A 309 0.34 -48.10 -6.56
C THR A 309 -0.27 -49.43 -7.03
N MET A 310 -0.17 -50.49 -6.24
CA MET A 310 -0.72 -51.82 -6.57
C MET A 310 -2.24 -51.83 -6.78
N SER A 311 -2.93 -50.78 -6.34
CA SER A 311 -4.39 -50.66 -6.50
C SER A 311 -4.81 -50.22 -7.91
N ASP A 312 -3.91 -49.63 -8.71
CA ASP A 312 -4.22 -49.11 -10.05
C ASP A 312 -3.13 -49.50 -11.06
N PRO A 313 -3.46 -50.24 -12.14
CA PRO A 313 -2.52 -50.64 -13.18
C PRO A 313 -1.77 -49.49 -13.84
N THR A 314 -2.37 -48.30 -13.94
CA THR A 314 -1.73 -47.12 -14.56
C THR A 314 -0.60 -46.59 -13.69
N HIS A 315 -0.78 -46.54 -12.37
CA HIS A 315 0.23 -46.12 -11.42
C HIS A 315 1.42 -47.09 -11.36
N ILE A 316 1.19 -48.39 -11.57
CA ILE A 316 2.28 -49.39 -11.66
C ILE A 316 3.19 -49.09 -12.84
N THR A 317 2.63 -48.73 -14.01
CA THR A 317 3.43 -48.40 -15.18
C THR A 317 4.25 -47.12 -14.98
N GLN A 318 3.69 -46.11 -14.31
CA GLN A 318 4.42 -44.88 -13.95
C GLN A 318 5.54 -45.15 -12.95
N LEU A 319 5.29 -46.00 -11.94
CA LEU A 319 6.31 -46.41 -10.98
C LEU A 319 7.47 -47.14 -11.65
N LEU A 320 7.19 -48.11 -12.52
CA LEU A 320 8.22 -48.87 -13.23
C LEU A 320 9.07 -47.99 -14.17
N ASN A 321 8.47 -46.99 -14.80
CA ASN A 321 9.19 -46.06 -15.68
C ASN A 321 10.05 -45.04 -14.91
N GLY A 322 9.64 -44.62 -13.71
CA GLY A 322 10.31 -43.56 -12.94
C GLY A 322 11.21 -44.03 -11.80
N ALA A 323 11.01 -45.24 -11.28
CA ALA A 323 11.70 -45.78 -10.11
C ALA A 323 12.64 -46.96 -10.43
N GLY A 324 12.87 -47.27 -11.71
CA GLY A 324 13.58 -48.47 -12.16
C GLY A 324 15.01 -48.65 -11.62
N ASP A 325 15.68 -47.56 -11.21
CA ASP A 325 17.03 -47.60 -10.63
C ASP A 325 17.06 -47.75 -9.09
N TYR A 326 15.94 -47.49 -8.40
CA TYR A 326 15.87 -47.40 -6.93
C TYR A 326 14.99 -48.45 -6.28
N VAL A 327 14.11 -49.09 -7.06
CA VAL A 327 13.21 -50.14 -6.58
C VAL A 327 13.44 -51.38 -7.40
N ASP A 328 13.69 -52.50 -6.73
CA ASP A 328 13.87 -53.78 -7.40
C ASP A 328 12.60 -54.14 -8.22
N PRO A 329 12.70 -54.18 -9.57
CA PRO A 329 11.56 -54.48 -10.43
C PRO A 329 10.93 -55.84 -10.10
N LEU A 330 11.72 -56.79 -9.57
CA LEU A 330 11.25 -58.11 -9.17
C LEU A 330 10.30 -58.03 -7.96
N ASN A 331 10.53 -57.12 -7.02
CA ASN A 331 9.69 -56.94 -5.85
C ASN A 331 8.32 -56.32 -6.23
N ILE A 332 8.32 -55.44 -7.24
CA ILE A 332 7.08 -54.87 -7.81
C ILE A 332 6.30 -55.95 -8.57
N ILE A 333 6.97 -56.72 -9.44
CA ILE A 333 6.30 -57.75 -10.26
C ILE A 333 5.75 -58.89 -9.38
N THR A 334 6.48 -59.31 -8.34
CA THR A 334 6.02 -60.37 -7.43
C THR A 334 4.80 -59.93 -6.61
N LYS A 335 4.79 -58.71 -6.06
CA LYS A 335 3.62 -58.15 -5.37
C LYS A 335 2.42 -57.95 -6.30
N ALA A 336 2.63 -57.39 -7.50
CA ALA A 336 1.57 -57.21 -8.49
C ALA A 336 0.95 -58.56 -8.90
N ARG A 337 1.80 -59.58 -9.12
CA ARG A 337 1.36 -60.95 -9.43
C ARG A 337 0.55 -61.56 -8.29
N PHE A 338 0.96 -61.37 -7.04
CA PHE A 338 0.21 -61.83 -5.87
C PHE A 338 -1.18 -61.18 -5.76
N GLN A 339 -1.31 -59.88 -6.05
CA GLN A 339 -2.57 -59.15 -5.97
C GLN A 339 -3.54 -59.52 -7.09
N ILE A 340 -3.04 -59.70 -8.32
CA ILE A 340 -3.80 -60.24 -9.45
C ILE A 340 -4.28 -61.67 -9.13
N PHE A 341 -3.41 -62.51 -8.55
CA PHE A 341 -3.78 -63.86 -8.13
C PHE A 341 -4.85 -63.85 -7.04
N ARG A 342 -4.79 -62.89 -6.10
CA ARG A 342 -5.79 -62.69 -5.04
C ARG A 342 -7.13 -62.23 -5.58
N LEU A 343 -7.16 -61.30 -6.54
CA LEU A 343 -8.36 -60.87 -7.26
C LEU A 343 -8.97 -62.02 -8.08
N TYR A 344 -8.15 -62.83 -8.74
CA TYR A 344 -8.57 -64.05 -9.44
C TYR A 344 -9.18 -65.08 -8.48
N LEU A 345 -8.55 -65.31 -7.32
CA LEU A 345 -9.08 -66.20 -6.28
C LEU A 345 -10.39 -65.68 -5.67
N PHE A 346 -10.57 -64.36 -5.53
CA PHE A 346 -11.81 -63.75 -5.04
C PHE A 346 -12.94 -63.84 -6.09
N TYR A 347 -12.62 -63.67 -7.38
CA TYR A 347 -13.57 -63.88 -8.47
C TYR A 347 -13.93 -65.36 -8.63
N CYS A 348 -12.95 -66.27 -8.53
CA CYS A 348 -13.20 -67.71 -8.58
C CYS A 348 -13.96 -68.21 -7.35
N SER A 349 -13.73 -67.68 -6.14
CA SER A 349 -14.49 -68.05 -4.93
C SER A 349 -15.92 -67.49 -4.94
N GLY A 350 -16.15 -66.27 -5.43
CA GLY A 350 -17.50 -65.74 -5.67
C GLY A 350 -18.27 -66.50 -6.76
N SER A 351 -17.55 -67.06 -7.75
CA SER A 351 -18.12 -67.92 -8.79
C SER A 351 -18.42 -69.33 -8.27
N LEU A 352 -17.57 -69.89 -7.41
CA LEU A 352 -17.80 -71.19 -6.76
C LEU A 352 -18.99 -71.15 -5.78
N ILE A 353 -19.16 -70.05 -5.04
CA ILE A 353 -20.32 -69.89 -4.12
C ILE A 353 -21.64 -69.82 -4.91
N ARG A 354 -21.64 -69.23 -6.12
CA ARG A 354 -22.82 -69.26 -7.02
C ARG A 354 -23.08 -70.62 -7.66
N TYR A 355 -22.06 -71.46 -7.80
CA TYR A 355 -22.21 -72.82 -8.35
C TYR A 355 -22.61 -73.85 -7.29
N LEU A 356 -22.36 -73.60 -6.01
CA LEU A 356 -22.75 -74.45 -4.88
C LEU A 356 -24.13 -74.12 -4.29
N MET A 357 -24.81 -73.06 -4.76
CA MET A 357 -26.18 -72.68 -4.37
C MET A 357 -27.23 -72.94 -5.47
N LYS A 358 -26.99 -73.88 -6.40
CA LYS A 358 -27.98 -74.31 -7.40
C LYS A 358 -28.35 -75.76 -7.27
#